data_AF-A0A482IJP6-F1
#
_entry.id   AF-A0A482IJP6-F1
#
_cell.length_a   1.000
_cell.length_b   1.000
_cell.length_c   1.000
_cell.angle_alpha   90.00
_cell.angle_beta   90.00
_cell.angle_gamma   90.00
#
_symmetry.space_group_name_H-M   'P 1'
#
loop_
_entity.id
_entity.type
_entity.pdbx_description
1 polymer ?
#
loop_
_entity_poly.entity_id
_entity_poly.type
_entity_poly.pdbx_seq_one_letter_code
_entity_poly.pdbx_strand_id
1 'polypeptide(L)'
;MFIRQPTQRRGVERARLHSSHRPRRHLVRGVAGNTSGDTVWLFDLDNTLHDASHAIFPAINRLMTAYVARVLGCDDTTASRVRVDYWQRYGATLLGMVRHHQVDPADFLRAAHDFPELADMVRVRRGLVAALRQLPGRKILVTNAPRNYARSVMAIAGIDRCFERVVAIEDMWVHGHLRPKPDRRMMLRLLAQIGVAPHRAVLVEDTLSHLKHYAGSGIRRAWVTGYLRTIAPSRPHVVVPAQDASVPGAARDAVTRSTLAAEDRQRVAHLAQERSVTLVAAESQDPTRAATTPQSQPDHLPRVRARVTNRPGYVDIKVQSMHQLLRRMWRTGS
;
A
#
# COMPACT_ATOMS: atom_id res chain seq x y z
N MET A 1 -6.19 92.85 24.44
CA MET A 1 -5.20 93.58 23.61
C MET A 1 -4.59 92.59 22.63
N PHE A 2 -4.68 92.92 21.34
CA PHE A 2 -4.11 92.29 20.14
C PHE A 2 -4.57 90.91 19.64
N ILE A 3 -5.45 91.05 18.64
CA ILE A 3 -5.76 90.18 17.50
C ILE A 3 -4.50 89.90 16.66
N ARG A 4 -4.32 88.65 16.19
CA ARG A 4 -3.82 88.29 14.84
C ARG A 4 -4.02 86.80 14.55
N GLN A 5 -4.87 86.50 13.58
CA GLN A 5 -4.82 85.31 12.71
C GLN A 5 -4.05 85.68 11.41
N PRO A 6 -3.81 84.78 10.43
CA PRO A 6 -3.71 83.30 10.43
C PRO A 6 -2.44 82.79 9.70
N THR A 7 -2.12 81.49 9.79
CA THR A 7 -1.30 80.81 8.77
C THR A 7 -1.91 79.47 8.39
N GLN A 8 -2.14 79.32 7.08
CA GLN A 8 -2.65 78.13 6.40
C GLN A 8 -1.90 76.85 6.78
N ARG A 9 -2.63 75.76 7.02
CA ARG A 9 -2.16 74.41 6.69
C ARG A 9 -3.26 73.56 6.07
N ARG A 10 -2.83 72.88 5.00
CA ARG A 10 -3.55 72.06 4.04
C ARG A 10 -4.42 70.99 4.69
N GLY A 11 -5.57 70.75 4.07
CA GLY A 11 -6.45 69.64 4.38
C GLY A 11 -5.78 68.28 4.15
N VAL A 12 -6.12 67.34 5.01
CA VAL A 12 -6.09 65.91 4.70
C VAL A 12 -7.41 65.34 5.19
N GLU A 13 -8.30 65.14 4.23
CA GLU A 13 -9.57 64.45 4.39
C GLU A 13 -9.29 62.98 4.73
N ARG A 14 -9.65 62.55 5.95
CA ARG A 14 -9.57 61.13 6.33
C ARG A 14 -10.71 60.38 5.66
N ALA A 15 -10.46 59.87 4.45
CA ALA A 15 -11.29 58.86 3.82
C ALA A 15 -11.34 57.60 4.70
N ARG A 16 -12.50 57.34 5.33
CA ARG A 16 -12.79 56.06 5.98
C ARG A 16 -13.03 55.01 4.90
N LEU A 17 -11.98 54.33 4.48
CA LEU A 17 -12.09 53.09 3.70
C LEU A 17 -12.67 51.99 4.59
N HIS A 18 -13.99 51.81 4.54
CA HIS A 18 -14.63 50.60 5.02
C HIS A 18 -14.26 49.46 4.07
N SER A 19 -13.14 48.80 4.36
CA SER A 19 -12.79 47.54 3.71
C SER A 19 -13.71 46.44 4.23
N SER A 20 -14.83 46.23 3.54
CA SER A 20 -15.68 45.06 3.73
C SER A 20 -14.99 43.82 3.15
N HIS A 21 -13.94 43.34 3.80
CA HIS A 21 -13.38 42.02 3.53
C HIS A 21 -14.35 40.96 4.06
N ARG A 22 -15.33 40.57 3.23
CA ARG A 22 -16.03 39.30 3.43
C ARG A 22 -14.97 38.19 3.35
N PRO A 23 -14.80 37.35 4.37
CA PRO A 23 -13.89 36.22 4.27
C PRO A 23 -14.39 35.35 3.11
N ARG A 24 -13.53 35.15 2.10
CA ARG A 24 -13.78 34.16 1.06
C ARG A 24 -13.95 32.83 1.77
N ARG A 25 -15.19 32.34 1.90
CA ARG A 25 -15.44 30.94 2.24
C ARG A 25 -14.64 30.13 1.24
N HIS A 26 -13.59 29.45 1.70
CA HIS A 26 -12.98 28.39 0.91
C HIS A 26 -14.11 27.41 0.64
N LEU A 27 -14.71 27.49 -0.56
CA LEU A 27 -15.62 26.48 -1.05
C LEU A 27 -14.84 25.19 -1.04
N VAL A 28 -15.11 24.34 -0.03
CA VAL A 28 -14.60 22.97 0.02
C VAL A 28 -15.09 22.32 -1.26
N ARG A 29 -14.21 22.25 -2.27
CA ARG A 29 -14.58 21.70 -3.58
C ARG A 29 -14.86 20.21 -3.37
N GLY A 30 -16.13 19.83 -3.53
CA GLY A 30 -16.57 18.45 -3.37
C GLY A 30 -15.86 17.46 -4.31
N VAL A 31 -16.01 16.18 -3.96
CA VAL A 31 -15.55 15.04 -4.76
C VAL A 31 -16.08 15.16 -6.18
N ALA A 32 -15.22 14.97 -7.17
CA ALA A 32 -15.56 15.04 -8.58
C ALA A 32 -15.98 13.66 -9.10
N GLY A 33 -17.07 13.63 -9.86
CA GLY A 33 -17.57 12.44 -10.54
C GLY A 33 -18.86 11.90 -9.94
N ASN A 34 -19.28 10.75 -10.43
CA ASN A 34 -20.51 10.08 -10.05
C ASN A 34 -20.36 9.41 -8.67
N THR A 35 -21.10 9.92 -7.69
CA THR A 35 -21.17 9.35 -6.34
C THR A 35 -22.51 8.66 -6.07
N SER A 36 -23.36 8.48 -7.09
CA SER A 36 -24.65 7.80 -6.95
C SER A 36 -24.49 6.30 -6.72
N GLY A 37 -25.47 5.67 -6.09
CA GLY A 37 -25.49 4.23 -5.84
C GLY A 37 -24.82 3.81 -4.53
N ASP A 38 -25.08 2.55 -4.15
CA ASP A 38 -24.78 2.06 -2.81
C ASP A 38 -23.40 1.44 -2.63
N THR A 39 -22.66 1.24 -3.72
CA THR A 39 -21.33 0.62 -3.68
C THR A 39 -20.29 1.60 -3.14
N VAL A 40 -19.41 1.10 -2.27
CA VAL A 40 -18.20 1.79 -1.83
C VAL A 40 -16.98 1.08 -2.40
N TRP A 41 -16.22 1.80 -3.21
CA TRP A 41 -15.00 1.29 -3.84
C TRP A 41 -13.79 1.61 -2.98
N LEU A 42 -13.06 0.56 -2.59
CA LEU A 42 -11.78 0.66 -1.91
C LEU A 42 -10.70 0.40 -2.96
N PHE A 43 -9.97 1.44 -3.35
CA PHE A 43 -8.92 1.31 -4.35
C PHE A 43 -7.55 1.27 -3.70
N ASP A 44 -6.76 0.29 -4.09
CA ASP A 44 -5.31 0.38 -3.97
C ASP A 44 -4.72 1.43 -4.94
N LEU A 45 -3.47 1.85 -4.70
CA LEU A 45 -2.77 2.85 -5.49
C LEU A 45 -1.76 2.24 -6.45
N ASP A 46 -0.71 1.64 -5.90
CA ASP A 46 0.49 1.24 -6.63
C ASP A 46 0.25 -0.05 -7.42
N ASN A 47 0.51 -0.03 -8.74
CA ASN A 47 0.12 -1.10 -9.68
C ASN A 47 -1.40 -1.37 -9.79
N THR A 48 -2.24 -0.53 -9.18
CA THR A 48 -3.69 -0.56 -9.37
C THR A 48 -4.15 0.64 -10.20
N LEU A 49 -3.78 1.87 -9.79
CA LEU A 49 -4.14 3.12 -10.47
C LEU A 49 -2.99 3.67 -11.32
N HIS A 50 -1.73 3.41 -10.95
CA HIS A 50 -0.54 3.83 -11.70
C HIS A 50 0.51 2.70 -11.77
N ASP A 51 1.44 2.77 -12.72
CA ASP A 51 2.49 1.79 -12.94
C ASP A 51 3.70 2.04 -12.01
N ALA A 52 3.56 1.64 -10.75
CA ALA A 52 4.64 1.79 -9.77
C ALA A 52 5.85 0.91 -10.10
N SER A 53 5.62 -0.26 -10.71
CA SER A 53 6.66 -1.22 -11.11
C SER A 53 7.67 -0.62 -12.07
N HIS A 54 7.25 0.31 -12.93
CA HIS A 54 8.10 0.88 -13.96
C HIS A 54 9.34 1.61 -13.41
N ALA A 55 9.17 2.42 -12.36
CA ALA A 55 10.24 3.28 -11.84
C ALA A 55 10.20 3.47 -10.32
N ILE A 56 9.01 3.53 -9.72
CA ILE A 56 8.84 3.87 -8.30
C ILE A 56 9.28 2.74 -7.38
N PHE A 57 8.82 1.51 -7.61
CA PHE A 57 9.23 0.37 -6.79
C PHE A 57 10.74 0.12 -6.79
N PRO A 58 11.46 0.19 -7.93
CA PRO A 58 12.92 0.17 -7.92
C PRO A 58 13.54 1.25 -7.01
N ALA A 59 13.06 2.50 -7.07
CA ALA A 59 13.58 3.58 -6.24
C ALA A 59 13.31 3.35 -4.75
N ILE A 60 12.07 3.02 -4.37
CA ILE A 60 11.71 2.70 -2.98
C ILE A 60 12.55 1.52 -2.47
N ASN A 61 12.76 0.48 -3.29
CA ASN A 61 13.59 -0.66 -2.89
C ASN A 61 15.03 -0.25 -2.57
N ARG A 62 15.64 0.63 -3.37
CA ARG A 62 17.00 1.15 -3.07
C ARG A 62 17.02 1.96 -1.77
N LEU A 63 16.06 2.86 -1.58
CA LEU A 63 15.98 3.70 -0.39
C LEU A 63 15.73 2.89 0.88
N MET A 64 14.82 1.90 0.82
CA MET A 64 14.61 0.96 1.92
C MET A 64 15.88 0.16 2.23
N THR A 65 16.58 -0.37 1.20
CA THR A 65 17.83 -1.10 1.42
C THR A 65 18.88 -0.21 2.09
N ALA A 66 19.09 1.02 1.61
CA ALA A 66 20.02 1.96 2.22
C ALA A 66 19.64 2.31 3.67
N TYR A 67 18.34 2.47 3.96
CA TYR A 67 17.85 2.69 5.32
C TYR A 67 18.16 1.50 6.22
N VAL A 68 17.87 0.27 5.77
CA VAL A 68 18.13 -0.96 6.52
C VAL A 68 19.65 -1.13 6.75
N ALA A 69 20.47 -0.91 5.73
CA ALA A 69 21.93 -0.95 5.82
C ALA A 69 22.44 0.00 6.91
N ARG A 70 21.95 1.24 6.93
CA ARG A 70 22.30 2.24 7.96
C ARG A 70 21.90 1.81 9.37
N VAL A 71 20.68 1.30 9.57
CA VAL A 71 20.19 0.88 10.90
C VAL A 71 20.98 -0.34 11.42
N LEU A 72 21.25 -1.31 10.55
CA LEU A 72 21.97 -2.52 10.91
C LEU A 72 23.49 -2.36 10.91
N GLY A 73 23.99 -1.30 10.27
CA GLY A 73 25.41 -1.06 10.05
C GLY A 73 26.04 -2.12 9.15
N CYS A 74 25.32 -2.63 8.15
CA CYS A 74 25.77 -3.71 7.25
C CYS A 74 25.80 -3.28 5.78
N ASP A 75 26.30 -4.16 4.90
CA ASP A 75 26.30 -3.95 3.45
C ASP A 75 24.90 -4.06 2.82
N ASP A 76 24.76 -3.51 1.60
CA ASP A 76 23.51 -3.49 0.83
C ASP A 76 22.95 -4.88 0.50
N THR A 77 23.81 -5.89 0.33
CA THR A 77 23.39 -7.26 0.02
C THR A 77 22.68 -7.86 1.22
N THR A 78 23.29 -7.73 2.40
CA THR A 78 22.74 -8.14 3.69
C THR A 78 21.45 -7.38 3.99
N ALA A 79 21.46 -6.05 3.83
CA ALA A 79 20.27 -5.22 4.05
C ALA A 79 19.11 -5.57 3.11
N SER A 80 19.38 -5.84 1.84
CA SER A 80 18.36 -6.26 0.88
C SER A 80 17.76 -7.62 1.23
N ARG A 81 18.58 -8.57 1.72
CA ARG A 81 18.10 -9.86 2.23
C ARG A 81 17.16 -9.65 3.42
N VAL A 82 17.59 -8.91 4.45
CA VAL A 82 16.74 -8.63 5.63
C VAL A 82 15.43 -7.93 5.23
N ARG A 83 15.49 -6.96 4.30
CA ARG A 83 14.31 -6.29 3.76
C ARG A 83 13.30 -7.29 3.19
N VAL A 84 13.76 -8.22 2.36
CA VAL A 84 12.93 -9.25 1.72
C VAL A 84 12.37 -10.21 2.76
N ASP A 85 13.20 -10.68 3.72
CA ASP A 85 12.78 -11.60 4.78
C ASP A 85 11.66 -10.99 5.63
N TYR A 86 11.81 -9.73 6.04
CA TYR A 86 10.78 -9.00 6.77
C TYR A 86 9.50 -8.81 5.98
N TRP A 87 9.61 -8.47 4.68
CA TRP A 87 8.44 -8.36 3.82
C TRP A 87 7.70 -9.69 3.70
N GLN A 88 8.39 -10.80 3.45
CA GLN A 88 7.77 -12.12 3.32
C GLN A 88 7.12 -12.58 4.62
N ARG A 89 7.76 -12.32 5.77
CA ARG A 89 7.31 -12.81 7.07
C ARG A 89 6.20 -12.00 7.71
N TYR A 90 6.28 -10.67 7.59
CA TYR A 90 5.37 -9.74 8.27
C TYR A 90 4.41 -9.05 7.30
N GLY A 91 4.60 -9.20 5.98
CA GLY A 91 3.82 -8.54 4.94
C GLY A 91 4.36 -7.17 4.53
N ALA A 92 5.27 -6.57 5.33
CA ALA A 92 5.94 -5.32 5.03
C ALA A 92 7.29 -5.24 5.77
N THR A 93 8.34 -4.76 5.09
CA THR A 93 9.65 -4.55 5.71
C THR A 93 9.57 -3.66 6.95
N LEU A 94 8.77 -2.59 6.88
CA LEU A 94 8.55 -1.67 7.99
C LEU A 94 8.17 -2.40 9.30
N LEU A 95 7.30 -3.40 9.23
CA LEU A 95 6.85 -4.11 10.43
C LEU A 95 7.98 -4.89 11.10
N GLY A 96 8.88 -5.48 10.30
CA GLY A 96 10.09 -6.12 10.83
C GLY A 96 11.04 -5.11 11.46
N MET A 97 11.23 -3.94 10.81
CA MET A 97 12.09 -2.88 11.34
C MET A 97 11.58 -2.32 12.67
N VAL A 98 10.28 -2.10 12.80
CA VAL A 98 9.66 -1.66 14.07
C VAL A 98 9.82 -2.74 15.14
N ARG A 99 9.51 -3.99 14.80
CA ARG A 99 9.49 -5.10 15.75
C ARG A 99 10.87 -5.45 16.31
N HIS A 100 11.89 -5.47 15.47
CA HIS A 100 13.21 -6.00 15.83
C HIS A 100 14.29 -4.94 16.02
N HIS A 101 14.07 -3.74 15.49
CA HIS A 101 15.06 -2.66 15.53
C HIS A 101 14.53 -1.35 16.12
N GLN A 102 13.30 -1.37 16.67
CA GLN A 102 12.68 -0.22 17.33
C GLN A 102 12.67 1.04 16.45
N VAL A 103 12.62 0.86 15.12
CA VAL A 103 12.58 1.95 14.16
C VAL A 103 11.27 2.71 14.30
N ASP A 104 11.34 4.05 14.30
CA ASP A 104 10.16 4.90 14.16
C ASP A 104 9.54 4.72 12.77
N PRO A 105 8.27 4.29 12.68
CA PRO A 105 7.58 4.17 11.40
C PRO A 105 7.60 5.44 10.55
N ALA A 106 7.49 6.62 11.16
CA ALA A 106 7.44 7.87 10.42
C ALA A 106 8.79 8.18 9.74
N ASP A 107 9.90 7.94 10.44
CA ASP A 107 11.25 8.10 9.88
C ASP A 107 11.51 7.13 8.73
N PHE A 108 11.17 5.84 8.90
CA PHE A 108 11.31 4.84 7.84
C PHE A 108 10.49 5.20 6.61
N LEU A 109 9.21 5.54 6.78
CA LEU A 109 8.31 5.85 5.68
C LEU A 109 8.75 7.08 4.89
N ARG A 110 9.21 8.13 5.59
CA ARG A 110 9.80 9.32 4.97
C ARG A 110 11.02 8.95 4.15
N ALA A 111 12.00 8.28 4.75
CA ALA A 111 13.25 7.94 4.07
C ALA A 111 13.05 6.98 2.88
N ALA A 112 12.09 6.05 2.98
CA ALA A 112 11.79 5.12 1.89
C ALA A 112 11.08 5.77 0.69
N HIS A 113 10.51 6.96 0.85
CA HIS A 113 9.69 7.65 -0.16
C HIS A 113 10.16 9.08 -0.45
N ASP A 114 11.38 9.43 -0.09
CA ASP A 114 11.99 10.73 -0.38
C ASP A 114 12.81 10.64 -1.67
N PHE A 115 12.19 10.95 -2.81
CA PHE A 115 12.90 11.11 -4.08
C PHE A 115 12.27 12.24 -4.92
N PRO A 116 13.04 13.29 -5.28
CA PRO A 116 12.55 14.49 -5.96
C PRO A 116 11.88 14.27 -7.32
N GLU A 117 12.26 13.21 -8.03
CA GLU A 117 11.87 12.97 -9.42
C GLU A 117 10.51 12.27 -9.59
N LEU A 118 9.67 12.23 -8.54
CA LEU A 118 8.40 11.49 -8.54
C LEU A 118 7.49 11.84 -9.75
N ALA A 119 7.47 13.10 -10.18
CA ALA A 119 6.66 13.56 -11.31
C ALA A 119 6.98 12.82 -12.62
N ASP A 120 8.25 12.52 -12.86
CA ASP A 120 8.72 11.84 -14.08
C ASP A 120 8.47 10.32 -14.04
N MET A 121 8.22 9.80 -12.84
CA MET A 121 8.08 8.37 -12.57
C MET A 121 6.62 7.90 -12.62
N VAL A 122 5.66 8.78 -12.32
CA VAL A 122 4.23 8.42 -12.27
C VAL A 122 3.69 8.19 -13.68
N ARG A 123 3.25 6.96 -13.95
CA ARG A 123 2.63 6.57 -15.22
C ARG A 123 1.22 6.05 -15.00
N VAL A 124 0.24 6.65 -15.67
CA VAL A 124 -1.16 6.23 -15.62
C VAL A 124 -1.67 5.76 -16.97
N ARG A 125 -2.60 4.80 -16.96
CA ARG A 125 -3.32 4.41 -18.18
C ARG A 125 -4.19 5.56 -18.68
N ARG A 126 -4.18 5.76 -20.01
CA ARG A 126 -5.10 6.69 -20.69
C ARG A 126 -6.55 6.42 -20.29
N GLY A 127 -7.30 7.48 -20.00
CA GLY A 127 -8.71 7.41 -19.62
C GLY A 127 -8.97 7.05 -18.16
N LEU A 128 -7.94 6.93 -17.30
CA LEU A 128 -8.11 6.64 -15.87
C LEU A 128 -9.07 7.61 -15.18
N VAL A 129 -8.82 8.92 -15.31
CA VAL A 129 -9.63 9.98 -14.68
C VAL A 129 -11.10 9.89 -15.13
N ALA A 130 -11.33 9.74 -16.44
CA ALA A 130 -12.67 9.61 -16.99
C ALA A 130 -13.40 8.37 -16.46
N ALA A 131 -12.71 7.22 -16.40
CA ALA A 131 -13.27 5.99 -15.87
C ALA A 131 -13.64 6.11 -14.39
N LEU A 132 -12.76 6.68 -13.57
CA LEU A 132 -13.03 6.93 -12.14
C LEU A 132 -14.20 7.91 -11.96
N ARG A 133 -14.30 8.97 -12.77
CA ARG A 133 -15.42 9.92 -12.66
C ARG A 133 -16.77 9.32 -13.06
N GLN A 134 -16.80 8.37 -13.98
CA GLN A 134 -18.05 7.75 -14.44
C GLN A 134 -18.52 6.59 -13.56
N LEU A 135 -17.60 5.94 -12.83
CA LEU A 135 -17.93 4.83 -11.96
C LEU A 135 -18.86 5.31 -10.83
N PRO A 136 -20.09 4.77 -10.69
CA PRO A 136 -21.00 5.13 -9.61
C PRO A 136 -20.45 4.68 -8.25
N GLY A 137 -20.81 5.38 -7.19
CA GLY A 137 -20.49 5.03 -5.80
C GLY A 137 -19.35 5.84 -5.20
N ARG A 138 -19.21 5.74 -3.87
CA ARG A 138 -18.15 6.40 -3.09
C ARG A 138 -16.82 5.74 -3.37
N LYS A 139 -15.73 6.51 -3.35
CA LYS A 139 -14.38 6.04 -3.70
C LYS A 139 -13.42 6.44 -2.61
N ILE A 140 -12.75 5.45 -2.03
CA ILE A 140 -11.79 5.61 -0.95
C ILE A 140 -10.50 4.96 -1.41
N LEU A 141 -9.40 5.70 -1.32
CA LEU A 141 -8.08 5.14 -1.54
C LEU A 141 -7.63 4.43 -0.26
N VAL A 142 -7.15 3.20 -0.37
CA VAL A 142 -6.61 2.40 0.74
C VAL A 142 -5.26 1.83 0.30
N THR A 143 -4.16 2.44 0.73
CA THR A 143 -2.79 2.12 0.30
C THR A 143 -1.87 1.84 1.48
N ASN A 144 -0.92 0.90 1.28
CA ASN A 144 0.17 0.66 2.23
C ASN A 144 1.31 1.69 2.10
N ALA A 145 1.18 2.66 1.18
CA ALA A 145 2.14 3.74 1.03
C ALA A 145 1.87 4.90 2.01
N PRO A 146 2.90 5.73 2.31
CA PRO A 146 2.72 6.91 3.16
C PRO A 146 1.75 7.92 2.54
N ARG A 147 1.08 8.69 3.40
CA ARG A 147 0.06 9.67 2.98
C ARG A 147 0.61 10.71 2.02
N ASN A 148 1.78 11.26 2.29
CA ASN A 148 2.37 12.33 1.49
C ASN A 148 2.68 11.83 0.07
N TYR A 149 3.31 10.66 -0.04
CA TYR A 149 3.54 9.99 -1.32
C TYR A 149 2.24 9.75 -2.08
N ALA A 150 1.22 9.17 -1.42
CA ALA A 150 -0.06 8.87 -2.05
C ALA A 150 -0.73 10.14 -2.61
N ARG A 151 -0.72 11.24 -1.84
CA ARG A 151 -1.27 12.53 -2.28
C ARG A 151 -0.51 13.10 -3.47
N SER A 152 0.82 13.06 -3.47
CA SER A 152 1.64 13.52 -4.59
C SER A 152 1.35 12.72 -5.86
N VAL A 153 1.32 11.38 -5.78
CA VAL A 153 0.98 10.50 -6.91
C VAL A 153 -0.42 10.82 -7.44
N MET A 154 -1.42 10.97 -6.55
CA MET A 154 -2.78 11.31 -6.96
C MET A 154 -2.87 12.66 -7.67
N ALA A 155 -2.11 13.66 -7.21
CA ALA A 155 -2.07 14.99 -7.82
C ALA A 155 -1.44 14.93 -9.22
N ILE A 156 -0.29 14.27 -9.36
CA ILE A 156 0.39 14.06 -10.66
C ILE A 156 -0.51 13.29 -11.62
N ALA A 157 -1.20 12.25 -11.13
CA ALA A 157 -2.13 11.44 -11.89
C ALA A 157 -3.45 12.17 -12.24
N GLY A 158 -3.74 13.33 -11.64
CA GLY A 158 -4.98 14.09 -11.85
C GLY A 158 -6.24 13.39 -11.29
N ILE A 159 -6.09 12.55 -10.27
CA ILE A 159 -7.17 11.74 -9.67
C ILE A 159 -7.49 12.14 -8.22
N ASP A 160 -6.80 13.14 -7.64
CA ASP A 160 -7.00 13.63 -6.28
C ASP A 160 -8.48 13.87 -5.95
N ARG A 161 -9.20 14.53 -6.87
CA ARG A 161 -10.62 14.87 -6.70
C ARG A 161 -11.59 13.70 -6.87
N CYS A 162 -11.13 12.55 -7.38
CA CYS A 162 -12.00 11.40 -7.60
C CYS A 162 -12.28 10.62 -6.30
N PHE A 163 -11.55 10.91 -5.21
CA PHE A 163 -11.61 10.16 -3.96
C PHE A 163 -12.14 11.03 -2.83
N GLU A 164 -13.07 10.47 -2.06
CA GLU A 164 -13.62 11.10 -0.85
C GLU A 164 -12.59 11.11 0.28
N ARG A 165 -11.78 10.05 0.37
CA ARG A 165 -10.83 9.84 1.47
C ARG A 165 -9.60 9.08 0.99
N VAL A 166 -8.47 9.35 1.65
CA VAL A 166 -7.24 8.59 1.54
C VAL A 166 -6.96 7.95 2.90
N VAL A 167 -6.93 6.62 2.92
CA VAL A 167 -6.47 5.79 4.03
C VAL A 167 -5.07 5.30 3.67
N ALA A 168 -4.07 5.85 4.33
CA ALA A 168 -2.67 5.52 4.12
C ALA A 168 -2.19 4.58 5.24
N ILE A 169 -0.96 4.07 5.13
CA ILE A 169 -0.42 3.13 6.14
C ILE A 169 -0.45 3.72 7.56
N GLU A 170 -0.26 5.02 7.70
CA GLU A 170 -0.29 5.73 8.98
C GLU A 170 -1.65 5.65 9.69
N ASP A 171 -2.74 5.31 8.97
CA ASP A 171 -4.09 5.15 9.53
C ASP A 171 -4.41 3.71 9.95
N MET A 172 -3.57 2.74 9.58
CA MET A 172 -3.88 1.31 9.64
C MET A 172 -3.57 0.70 11.01
N TRP A 173 -4.14 1.25 12.08
CA TRP A 173 -3.90 0.80 13.45
C TRP A 173 -5.06 -0.02 14.02
N VAL A 174 -4.72 -1.16 14.61
CA VAL A 174 -5.66 -2.05 15.30
C VAL A 174 -5.07 -2.42 16.67
N HIS A 175 -5.78 -2.06 17.74
CA HIS A 175 -5.37 -2.29 19.14
C HIS A 175 -3.94 -1.83 19.43
N GLY A 176 -3.57 -0.63 18.97
CA GLY A 176 -2.23 -0.06 19.20
C GLY A 176 -1.11 -0.64 18.32
N HIS A 177 -1.43 -1.53 17.37
CA HIS A 177 -0.45 -2.09 16.44
C HIS A 177 -0.72 -1.64 15.01
N LEU A 178 0.35 -1.31 14.29
CA LEU A 178 0.30 -1.05 12.86
C LEU A 178 0.00 -2.37 12.12
N ARG A 179 -1.13 -2.41 11.41
CA ARG A 179 -1.69 -3.58 10.71
C ARG A 179 -2.08 -3.19 9.27
N PRO A 180 -1.09 -3.01 8.37
CA PRO A 180 -1.35 -2.66 6.98
C PRO A 180 -2.13 -3.75 6.23
N LYS A 181 -2.55 -3.48 4.99
CA LYS A 181 -3.09 -4.53 4.11
C LYS A 181 -2.05 -5.67 4.01
N PRO A 182 -2.48 -6.95 4.04
CA PRO A 182 -3.86 -7.43 3.87
C PRO A 182 -4.59 -7.81 5.17
N ASP A 183 -4.31 -7.14 6.30
CA ASP A 183 -4.95 -7.49 7.57
C ASP A 183 -6.49 -7.31 7.52
N ARG A 184 -7.21 -8.42 7.68
CA ARG A 184 -8.69 -8.45 7.63
C ARG A 184 -9.33 -7.64 8.75
N ARG A 185 -8.71 -7.58 9.94
CA ARG A 185 -9.24 -6.83 11.09
C ARG A 185 -9.13 -5.34 10.82
N MET A 186 -8.02 -4.89 10.24
CA MET A 186 -7.86 -3.50 9.81
C MET A 186 -8.94 -3.11 8.80
N MET A 187 -9.16 -3.93 7.77
CA MET A 187 -10.15 -3.63 6.75
C MET A 187 -11.58 -3.57 7.30
N LEU A 188 -11.98 -4.51 8.16
CA LEU A 188 -13.30 -4.51 8.79
C LEU A 188 -13.49 -3.34 9.75
N ARG A 189 -12.45 -2.97 10.50
CA ARG A 189 -12.46 -1.77 11.35
C ARG A 189 -12.63 -0.51 10.52
N LEU A 190 -11.91 -0.37 9.41
CA LEU A 190 -12.04 0.75 8.49
C LEU A 190 -13.50 0.86 8.01
N LEU A 191 -14.07 -0.24 7.52
CA LEU A 191 -15.46 -0.30 7.06
C LEU A 191 -16.46 0.12 8.13
N ALA A 192 -16.30 -0.37 9.36
CA ALA A 192 -17.13 0.03 10.50
C ALA A 192 -17.01 1.54 10.80
N GLN A 193 -15.79 2.10 10.80
CA GLN A 193 -15.54 3.52 11.03
C GLN A 193 -16.18 4.45 9.98
N ILE A 194 -16.33 3.97 8.74
CA ILE A 194 -16.97 4.73 7.66
C ILE A 194 -18.46 4.39 7.47
N GLY A 195 -19.03 3.54 8.32
CA GLY A 195 -20.44 3.15 8.29
C GLY A 195 -20.82 2.31 7.06
N VAL A 196 -19.92 1.45 6.59
CA VAL A 196 -20.14 0.65 5.37
C VAL A 196 -20.21 -0.84 5.70
N ALA A 197 -21.32 -1.48 5.35
CA ALA A 197 -21.44 -2.93 5.46
C ALA A 197 -20.52 -3.63 4.44
N PRO A 198 -19.83 -4.74 4.79
CA PRO A 198 -18.87 -5.38 3.90
C PRO A 198 -19.39 -5.77 2.52
N HIS A 199 -20.64 -6.24 2.41
CA HIS A 199 -21.26 -6.62 1.13
C HIS A 199 -21.44 -5.43 0.16
N ARG A 200 -21.46 -4.19 0.67
CA ARG A 200 -21.49 -2.96 -0.14
C ARG A 200 -20.11 -2.53 -0.62
N ALA A 201 -19.03 -3.10 -0.09
CA ALA A 201 -17.67 -2.73 -0.42
C ALA A 201 -17.11 -3.59 -1.58
N VAL A 202 -16.37 -2.95 -2.47
CA VAL A 202 -15.55 -3.61 -3.49
C VAL A 202 -14.10 -3.18 -3.34
N LEU A 203 -13.22 -4.12 -3.00
CA LEU A 203 -11.77 -3.91 -2.99
C LEU A 203 -11.20 -4.10 -4.40
N VAL A 204 -10.54 -3.09 -4.92
CA VAL A 204 -9.87 -3.08 -6.22
C VAL A 204 -8.37 -3.06 -5.98
N GLU A 205 -7.70 -4.16 -6.32
CA GLU A 205 -6.29 -4.41 -5.97
C GLU A 205 -5.61 -5.26 -7.05
N ASP A 206 -4.30 -5.09 -7.23
CA ASP A 206 -3.47 -5.89 -8.14
C ASP A 206 -2.94 -7.20 -7.50
N THR A 207 -2.77 -7.19 -6.18
CA THR A 207 -2.10 -8.26 -5.44
C THR A 207 -3.06 -9.38 -5.06
N LEU A 208 -2.94 -10.53 -5.75
CA LEU A 208 -3.83 -11.69 -5.54
C LEU A 208 -3.82 -12.24 -4.11
N SER A 209 -2.65 -12.28 -3.46
CA SER A 209 -2.53 -12.75 -2.08
C SER A 209 -3.30 -11.85 -1.14
N HIS A 210 -3.34 -10.52 -1.36
CA HIS A 210 -4.17 -9.62 -0.58
C HIS A 210 -5.65 -9.96 -0.73
N LEU A 211 -6.13 -10.12 -1.97
CA LEU A 211 -7.53 -10.48 -2.24
C LEU A 211 -7.94 -11.80 -1.57
N LYS A 212 -7.04 -12.77 -1.49
CA LYS A 212 -7.27 -14.06 -0.80
C LYS A 212 -7.53 -13.87 0.70
N HIS A 213 -6.80 -12.98 1.38
CA HIS A 213 -6.98 -12.72 2.83
C HIS A 213 -8.35 -12.11 3.16
N TYR A 214 -8.97 -11.44 2.19
CA TYR A 214 -10.32 -10.87 2.35
C TYR A 214 -11.43 -11.84 1.95
N ALA A 215 -11.11 -13.08 1.57
CA ALA A 215 -12.12 -14.09 1.32
C ALA A 215 -12.98 -14.37 2.57
N GLY A 216 -14.29 -14.52 2.39
CA GLY A 216 -15.22 -14.70 3.51
C GLY A 216 -15.40 -13.45 4.41
N SER A 217 -14.93 -12.27 3.99
CA SER A 217 -15.21 -11.01 4.69
C SER A 217 -16.54 -10.36 4.30
N GLY A 218 -17.18 -10.83 3.24
CA GLY A 218 -18.31 -10.17 2.58
C GLY A 218 -17.89 -9.06 1.60
N ILE A 219 -16.63 -8.62 1.63
CA ILE A 219 -16.09 -7.64 0.67
C ILE A 219 -15.94 -8.30 -0.69
N ARG A 220 -16.51 -7.67 -1.72
CA ARG A 220 -16.29 -8.09 -3.12
C ARG A 220 -14.88 -7.68 -3.57
N ARG A 221 -14.26 -8.49 -4.42
CA ARG A 221 -12.83 -8.40 -4.78
C ARG A 221 -12.68 -8.27 -6.29
N ALA A 222 -12.16 -7.14 -6.74
CA ALA A 222 -11.83 -6.85 -8.11
C ALA A 222 -10.31 -6.88 -8.32
N TRP A 223 -9.84 -7.85 -9.09
CA TRP A 223 -8.44 -8.02 -9.39
C TRP A 223 -8.05 -7.25 -10.65
N VAL A 224 -7.08 -6.35 -10.51
CA VAL A 224 -6.51 -5.55 -11.60
C VAL A 224 -5.20 -6.18 -12.08
N THR A 225 -5.13 -6.47 -13.38
CA THR A 225 -4.00 -7.21 -13.97
C THR A 225 -3.17 -6.40 -14.96
N GLY A 226 -3.51 -5.12 -15.12
CA GLY A 226 -2.97 -4.26 -16.18
C GLY A 226 -1.46 -4.09 -16.13
N TYR A 227 -0.92 -3.80 -14.95
CA TYR A 227 0.51 -3.54 -14.74
C TYR A 227 1.30 -4.80 -14.35
N LEU A 228 0.62 -5.90 -13.97
CA LEU A 228 1.27 -7.20 -13.69
C LEU A 228 1.99 -7.79 -14.91
N ARG A 229 1.63 -7.36 -16.13
CA ARG A 229 2.30 -7.78 -17.37
C ARG A 229 3.65 -7.11 -17.59
N THR A 230 3.98 -6.08 -16.81
CA THR A 230 5.23 -5.31 -16.90
C THR A 230 6.30 -5.84 -15.93
N ILE A 231 6.00 -6.86 -15.13
CA ILE A 231 6.96 -7.43 -14.17
C ILE A 231 7.96 -8.31 -14.96
N ALA A 232 9.09 -7.71 -15.35
CA ALA A 232 10.32 -8.48 -15.41
C ALA A 232 10.63 -8.93 -13.96
N PRO A 233 11.00 -10.19 -13.70
CA PRO A 233 11.39 -10.58 -12.35
C PRO A 233 12.49 -9.63 -11.91
N SER A 234 12.27 -8.95 -10.78
CA SER A 234 13.31 -8.16 -10.13
C SER A 234 14.43 -9.14 -9.80
N ARG A 235 15.46 -9.17 -10.66
CA ARG A 235 16.70 -9.85 -10.34
C ARG A 235 17.18 -9.26 -9.02
N PRO A 236 17.63 -10.09 -8.05
CA PRO A 236 18.43 -9.54 -6.97
C PRO A 236 19.52 -8.68 -7.61
N HIS A 237 19.71 -7.45 -7.14
CA HIS A 237 20.86 -6.66 -7.53
C HIS A 237 22.08 -7.51 -7.17
N VAL A 238 22.73 -8.10 -8.19
CA VAL A 238 24.01 -8.77 -8.01
C VAL A 238 25.03 -7.65 -7.85
N VAL A 239 25.27 -7.26 -6.62
CA VAL A 239 26.46 -6.48 -6.28
C VAL A 239 27.58 -7.50 -6.14
N VAL A 240 28.64 -7.32 -6.92
CA VAL A 240 29.86 -8.14 -6.82
C VAL A 240 30.40 -7.95 -5.39
N PRO A 241 30.60 -9.03 -4.61
CA PRO A 241 31.11 -8.87 -3.26
C PRO A 241 32.52 -8.28 -3.33
N ALA A 242 32.76 -7.21 -2.58
CA ALA A 242 34.11 -6.79 -2.27
C ALA A 242 34.79 -7.96 -1.53
N GLN A 243 35.85 -8.50 -2.13
CA GLN A 243 36.69 -9.48 -1.49
C GLN A 243 37.49 -8.74 -0.40
N ASP A 244 37.47 -9.31 0.81
CA ASP A 244 38.20 -8.90 2.01
C ASP A 244 37.80 -7.59 2.69
N ALA A 245 36.87 -7.70 3.65
CA ALA A 245 36.89 -6.95 4.91
C ALA A 245 35.96 -7.63 5.92
N SER A 246 36.37 -7.73 7.18
CA SER A 246 35.49 -8.07 8.30
C SER A 246 34.28 -7.12 8.31
N VAL A 247 33.13 -7.61 7.86
CA VAL A 247 31.95 -6.78 7.56
C VAL A 247 31.38 -6.19 8.87
N PRO A 248 31.40 -4.86 9.05
CA PRO A 248 30.70 -4.21 10.15
C PRO A 248 29.20 -4.61 10.11
N GLY A 249 28.58 -4.82 11.27
CA GLY A 249 27.15 -5.17 11.34
C GLY A 249 26.80 -6.66 11.23
N ALA A 250 27.78 -7.55 10.96
CA ALA A 250 27.56 -9.00 10.94
C ALA A 250 26.91 -9.55 12.22
N ALA A 251 27.24 -8.97 13.38
CA ALA A 251 26.65 -9.34 14.66
C ALA A 251 25.14 -8.99 14.75
N ARG A 252 24.72 -7.82 14.25
CA ARG A 252 23.30 -7.40 14.27
C ARG A 252 22.46 -8.19 13.27
N ASP A 253 23.01 -8.51 12.10
CA ASP A 253 22.38 -9.46 11.16
C ASP A 253 22.29 -10.88 11.75
N ALA A 254 23.34 -11.37 12.41
CA ALA A 254 23.32 -12.69 13.06
C ALA A 254 22.26 -12.77 14.18
N VAL A 255 22.13 -11.72 15.00
CA VAL A 255 21.05 -11.61 16.00
C VAL A 255 19.68 -11.64 15.31
N THR A 256 19.50 -10.85 14.26
CA THR A 256 18.25 -10.84 13.46
C THR A 256 17.92 -12.23 12.95
N ARG A 257 18.88 -12.93 12.33
CA ARG A 257 18.68 -14.30 11.84
C ARG A 257 18.36 -15.30 12.95
N SER A 258 19.03 -15.19 14.10
CA SER A 258 18.75 -16.03 15.26
C SER A 258 17.33 -15.82 15.79
N THR A 259 16.90 -14.57 15.92
CA THR A 259 15.54 -14.20 16.34
C THR A 259 14.50 -14.70 15.34
N LEU A 260 14.75 -14.52 14.04
CA LEU A 260 13.86 -15.04 13.00
C LEU A 260 13.78 -16.58 13.03
N ALA A 261 14.90 -17.29 13.20
CA ALA A 261 14.89 -18.74 13.31
C ALA A 261 14.14 -19.21 14.59
N ALA A 262 14.23 -18.47 15.68
CA ALA A 262 13.48 -18.75 16.90
C ALA A 262 11.97 -18.55 16.71
N GLU A 263 11.55 -17.46 16.05
CA GLU A 263 10.14 -17.22 15.71
C GLU A 263 9.58 -18.29 14.76
N ASP A 264 10.38 -18.79 13.81
CA ASP A 264 9.95 -19.89 12.93
C ASP A 264 9.75 -21.17 13.71
N ARG A 265 10.69 -21.52 14.60
CA ARG A 265 10.55 -22.67 15.49
C ARG A 265 9.28 -22.54 16.34
N GLN A 266 9.01 -21.37 16.87
CA GLN A 266 7.78 -21.09 17.63
C GLN A 266 6.52 -21.16 16.76
N ARG A 267 6.52 -20.63 15.53
CA ARG A 267 5.36 -20.75 14.62
C ARG A 267 5.12 -22.19 14.19
N VAL A 268 6.17 -22.93 13.86
CA VAL A 268 6.07 -24.35 13.51
C VAL A 268 5.59 -25.16 14.71
N ALA A 269 6.11 -24.89 15.91
CA ALA A 269 5.64 -25.52 17.14
C ALA A 269 4.18 -25.15 17.44
N HIS A 270 3.77 -23.89 17.27
CA HIS A 270 2.39 -23.45 17.44
C HIS A 270 1.45 -24.09 16.42
N LEU A 271 1.83 -24.14 15.13
CA LEU A 271 1.06 -24.81 14.09
C LEU A 271 1.01 -26.34 14.31
N ALA A 272 2.09 -26.93 14.80
CA ALA A 272 2.13 -28.34 15.20
C ALA A 272 1.22 -28.58 16.41
N GLN A 273 1.22 -27.69 17.39
CA GLN A 273 0.37 -27.76 18.57
C GLN A 273 -1.10 -27.49 18.24
N GLU A 274 -1.42 -26.56 17.34
CA GLU A 274 -2.77 -26.37 16.79
C GLU A 274 -3.22 -27.60 16.00
N ARG A 275 -2.33 -28.22 15.21
CA ARG A 275 -2.61 -29.50 14.54
C ARG A 275 -2.78 -30.64 15.53
N SER A 276 -2.01 -30.69 16.61
CA SER A 276 -2.15 -31.67 17.70
C SER A 276 -3.44 -31.45 18.50
N VAL A 277 -3.85 -30.21 18.77
CA VAL A 277 -5.16 -29.90 19.39
C VAL A 277 -6.32 -30.23 18.43
N THR A 278 -6.11 -30.07 17.12
CA THR A 278 -7.05 -30.50 16.08
C THR A 278 -7.08 -32.03 15.93
N LEU A 279 -5.97 -32.73 16.17
CA LEU A 279 -5.85 -34.19 16.16
C LEU A 279 -6.41 -34.83 17.43
N VAL A 280 -6.24 -34.23 18.61
CA VAL A 280 -6.88 -34.67 19.86
C VAL A 280 -8.41 -34.45 19.79
N ALA A 281 -8.89 -33.55 18.94
CA ALA A 281 -10.31 -33.43 18.57
C ALA A 281 -10.75 -34.41 17.46
N ALA A 282 -9.83 -35.15 16.85
CA ALA A 282 -10.06 -36.08 15.75
C ALA A 282 -9.69 -37.55 16.06
N GLU A 283 -9.16 -37.86 17.25
CA GLU A 283 -8.83 -39.23 17.72
C GLU A 283 -10.05 -40.05 18.18
N SER A 284 -11.21 -39.80 17.57
CA SER A 284 -12.29 -40.79 17.48
C SER A 284 -12.34 -41.28 16.04
N GLN A 285 -11.67 -42.42 15.78
CA GLN A 285 -11.63 -43.23 14.56
C GLN A 285 -10.27 -43.23 13.81
N ASP A 286 -9.65 -44.41 13.75
CA ASP A 286 -8.46 -44.80 12.96
C ASP A 286 -8.66 -46.30 12.58
N PRO A 287 -7.90 -46.97 11.65
CA PRO A 287 -6.89 -46.53 10.69
C PRO A 287 -6.97 -47.13 9.25
N THR A 288 -6.14 -46.66 8.29
CA THR A 288 -5.08 -47.47 7.59
C THR A 288 -4.30 -46.75 6.44
N ARG A 289 -2.96 -46.69 6.59
CA ARG A 289 -1.76 -46.86 5.67
C ARG A 289 -1.71 -46.27 4.23
N ALA A 290 -0.57 -45.91 3.58
CA ALA A 290 0.87 -45.72 3.89
C ALA A 290 1.62 -45.14 2.63
N ALA A 291 2.74 -44.41 2.86
CA ALA A 291 4.02 -44.14 2.11
C ALA A 291 4.08 -44.11 0.54
N THR A 292 4.88 -43.28 -0.18
CA THR A 292 6.37 -43.13 -0.20
C THR A 292 6.85 -41.88 -0.99
N THR A 293 8.15 -41.55 -0.87
CA THR A 293 8.88 -40.32 -1.31
C THR A 293 9.78 -40.56 -2.59
N PRO A 294 10.71 -39.65 -3.01
CA PRO A 294 10.65 -38.77 -4.20
C PRO A 294 11.64 -39.12 -5.35
N GLN A 295 11.53 -38.44 -6.50
CA GLN A 295 12.56 -38.45 -7.56
C GLN A 295 12.69 -37.12 -8.31
N SER A 296 13.89 -36.89 -8.83
CA SER A 296 14.53 -35.60 -9.16
C SER A 296 14.85 -35.41 -10.67
N GLN A 297 15.06 -34.13 -11.04
CA GLN A 297 15.76 -33.57 -12.23
C GLN A 297 15.02 -33.54 -13.60
N PRO A 298 15.41 -32.68 -14.57
CA PRO A 298 16.51 -31.69 -14.61
C PRO A 298 16.12 -30.25 -15.05
N ASP A 299 17.12 -29.37 -14.97
CA ASP A 299 17.19 -27.99 -15.47
C ASP A 299 16.83 -27.85 -16.95
N HIS A 300 15.89 -26.95 -17.25
CA HIS A 300 15.91 -26.00 -18.38
C HIS A 300 14.60 -25.19 -18.33
N LEU A 301 14.61 -23.99 -17.73
CA LEU A 301 13.44 -23.11 -17.72
C LEU A 301 13.46 -22.16 -18.93
N PRO A 302 12.58 -22.31 -19.93
CA PRO A 302 12.32 -21.24 -20.89
C PRO A 302 11.76 -20.03 -20.13
N ARG A 303 11.95 -18.82 -20.65
CA ARG A 303 11.31 -17.60 -20.13
C ARG A 303 9.78 -17.71 -20.26
N VAL A 304 9.13 -18.31 -19.27
CA VAL A 304 7.67 -18.44 -19.22
C VAL A 304 7.08 -17.10 -18.83
N ARG A 305 6.37 -16.46 -19.77
CA ARG A 305 5.39 -15.42 -19.44
C ARG A 305 4.32 -16.09 -18.58
N ALA A 306 4.35 -15.88 -17.26
CA ALA A 306 3.30 -16.33 -16.36
C ALA A 306 2.00 -15.56 -16.67
N ARG A 307 1.26 -15.98 -17.69
CA ARG A 307 -0.14 -15.58 -17.84
C ARG A 307 -0.90 -16.30 -16.74
N VAL A 308 -1.21 -15.61 -15.65
CA VAL A 308 -2.26 -16.07 -14.73
C VAL A 308 -3.59 -15.94 -15.48
N THR A 309 -3.95 -16.98 -16.22
CA THR A 309 -5.07 -17.00 -17.17
C THR A 309 -6.41 -17.04 -16.44
N ASN A 310 -6.51 -17.78 -15.33
CA ASN A 310 -7.78 -17.98 -14.65
C ASN A 310 -8.01 -17.00 -13.49
N ARG A 311 -9.27 -16.61 -13.29
CA ARG A 311 -9.74 -15.83 -12.14
C ARG A 311 -9.93 -16.83 -10.98
N PRO A 312 -9.23 -16.70 -9.85
CA PRO A 312 -9.47 -17.57 -8.69
C PRO A 312 -10.89 -17.43 -8.16
N GLY A 313 -11.44 -18.47 -7.52
CA GLY A 313 -12.81 -18.47 -7.00
C GLY A 313 -13.09 -17.38 -5.95
N TYR A 314 -12.06 -16.92 -5.25
CA TYR A 314 -12.14 -15.82 -4.28
C TYR A 314 -12.03 -14.41 -4.90
N VAL A 315 -11.93 -14.29 -6.23
CA VAL A 315 -11.90 -12.99 -6.93
C VAL A 315 -13.22 -12.84 -7.66
N ASP A 316 -14.04 -11.86 -7.33
CA ASP A 316 -15.37 -11.67 -7.95
C ASP A 316 -15.27 -11.07 -9.36
N ILE A 317 -14.34 -10.14 -9.56
CA ILE A 317 -14.17 -9.41 -10.83
C ILE A 317 -12.71 -9.48 -11.27
N LYS A 318 -12.43 -9.85 -12.52
CA LYS A 318 -11.08 -9.78 -13.11
C LYS A 318 -11.07 -8.75 -14.25
N VAL A 319 -10.19 -7.76 -14.15
CA VAL A 319 -10.05 -6.68 -15.13
C VAL A 319 -8.58 -6.33 -15.39
N GLN A 320 -8.30 -5.69 -16.51
CA GLN A 320 -7.00 -5.17 -16.88
C GLN A 320 -6.88 -3.65 -16.63
N SER A 321 -8.01 -2.96 -16.41
CA SER A 321 -8.05 -1.51 -16.18
C SER A 321 -9.36 -1.06 -15.55
N MET A 322 -9.35 0.17 -15.04
CA MET A 322 -10.54 0.88 -14.57
C MET A 322 -11.59 1.07 -15.66
N HIS A 323 -11.18 1.28 -16.91
CA HIS A 323 -12.12 1.37 -18.02
C HIS A 323 -12.83 0.03 -18.28
N GLN A 324 -12.13 -1.11 -18.14
CA GLN A 324 -12.78 -2.42 -18.21
C GLN A 324 -13.69 -2.70 -17.01
N LEU A 325 -13.31 -2.23 -15.82
CA LEU A 325 -14.17 -2.30 -14.62
C LEU A 325 -15.48 -1.55 -14.83
N LEU A 326 -15.41 -0.30 -15.29
CA LEU A 326 -16.57 0.52 -15.61
C LEU A 326 -17.49 -0.18 -16.64
N ARG A 327 -16.93 -0.69 -17.73
CA ARG A 327 -17.71 -1.42 -18.75
C ARG A 327 -18.38 -2.67 -18.22
N ARG A 328 -17.74 -3.38 -17.27
CA ARG A 328 -18.36 -4.56 -16.65
C ARG A 328 -19.54 -4.14 -15.79
N MET A 329 -19.41 -3.06 -15.02
CA MET A 329 -20.52 -2.56 -14.20
C MET A 329 -21.75 -2.19 -15.01
N TRP A 330 -21.57 -1.53 -16.16
CA TRP A 330 -22.72 -1.20 -17.03
C TRP A 330 -23.38 -2.42 -17.68
N ARG A 331 -22.64 -3.53 -17.86
CA ARG A 331 -23.19 -4.76 -18.43
C ARG A 331 -23.94 -5.62 -17.43
N THR A 332 -23.58 -5.55 -16.15
CA THR A 332 -24.20 -6.38 -15.11
C THR A 332 -25.53 -5.82 -14.60
N GLY A 333 -25.90 -4.58 -14.98
CA GLY A 333 -27.06 -3.90 -14.39
C GLY A 333 -26.81 -3.57 -12.92
N SER A 334 -27.36 -2.46 -12.45
CA SER A 334 -27.26 -2.03 -11.04
C SER A 334 -27.96 -3.00 -10.10
#